data_AF-A0A5D6WRV6-F1
#
_entry.id   AF-A0A5D6WRV6-F1
#
_cell.length_a   1.000
_cell.length_b   1.000
_cell.length_c   1.000
_cell.angle_alpha   90.00
_cell.angle_beta   90.00
_cell.angle_gamma   90.00
#
_symmetry.space_group_name_H-M   'P 1'
#
loop_
_entity.id
_entity.type
_entity.pdbx_description
1 polymer ?
#
loop_
_entity_poly.entity_id
_entity_poly.type
_entity_poly.pdbx_seq_one_letter_code
_entity_poly.pdbx_strand_id
1 'polypeptide(L)'
;MLEKLTFEMEEYPLKVELLVKERQLYYRVTHGEEGDTAKMQVLEGGRRWLRHLEKLHLESWRASYQPETPPEQHHLWRLAFKDSKIGMRRIVGDQAYPGSWAAFVDLMNRLPGVEIHKVRQLEQVSLILHDTIENSGGSIYLPKQKQIQLVEKLIINRGKHIVVFTRHKQGLGTERHAFDSVRNVPLLLERIAAQAARFSAQSDTIADDYLPQVEWKLIWHDGTEDSGSYTLRGKEMPEQWKEFIHEIELFTGNVRGKLF
;
A
#
# COMPACT_ATOMS: atom_id res chain seq x y z
N MET A 1 6.86 13.19 -24.51
CA MET A 1 7.88 12.13 -24.43
C MET A 1 9.05 12.73 -23.68
N LEU A 2 9.58 12.00 -22.71
CA LEU A 2 10.64 12.48 -21.84
C LEU A 2 11.88 12.85 -22.68
N GLU A 3 12.43 14.04 -22.42
CA GLU A 3 13.70 14.51 -22.99
C GLU A 3 14.81 14.45 -21.94
N LYS A 4 14.54 14.96 -20.74
CA LYS A 4 15.48 14.99 -19.62
C LYS A 4 14.75 14.78 -18.30
N LEU A 5 15.37 14.10 -17.35
CA LEU A 5 14.92 14.01 -15.96
C LEU A 5 16.13 14.10 -15.02
N THR A 6 16.02 14.88 -13.97
CA THR A 6 16.99 15.01 -12.89
C THR A 6 16.26 14.77 -11.58
N PHE A 7 16.70 13.77 -10.83
CA PHE A 7 16.17 13.42 -9.53
C PHE A 7 17.28 13.55 -8.50
N GLU A 8 16.99 14.23 -7.41
CA GLU A 8 17.90 14.44 -6.30
C GLU A 8 17.18 14.07 -5.01
N MET A 9 17.91 13.45 -4.09
CA MET A 9 17.44 13.14 -2.76
C MET A 9 18.53 13.51 -1.77
N GLU A 10 18.16 14.09 -0.63
CA GLU A 10 19.12 14.49 0.40
C GLU A 10 19.37 13.37 1.42
N GLU A 11 18.34 12.57 1.73
CA GLU A 11 18.44 11.43 2.65
C GLU A 11 19.50 10.40 2.20
N TYR A 12 19.55 10.16 0.89
CA TYR A 12 20.62 9.43 0.22
C TYR A 12 21.25 10.49 -0.64
N PRO A 13 22.49 10.97 -0.39
CA PRO A 13 23.09 12.04 -1.19
C PRO A 13 23.28 11.53 -2.62
N LEU A 14 22.22 11.60 -3.40
CA LEU A 14 22.03 10.85 -4.64
C LEU A 14 21.47 11.82 -5.65
N LYS A 15 22.11 11.86 -6.80
CA LYS A 15 21.62 12.58 -7.97
C LYS A 15 21.62 11.63 -9.17
N VAL A 16 20.44 11.51 -9.76
CA VAL A 16 20.19 10.70 -10.96
C VAL A 16 19.81 11.64 -12.08
N GLU A 17 20.52 11.54 -13.19
CA GLU A 17 20.22 12.28 -14.40
C GLU A 17 19.95 11.33 -15.54
N LEU A 18 18.90 11.61 -16.29
CA LEU A 18 18.43 10.85 -17.42
C LEU A 18 18.29 11.77 -18.61
N LEU A 19 18.77 11.31 -19.77
CA LEU A 19 18.70 12.05 -21.02
C LEU A 19 18.26 11.10 -22.13
N VAL A 20 17.24 11.49 -22.89
CA VAL A 20 16.81 10.74 -24.07
C VAL A 20 17.41 11.41 -25.30
N LYS A 21 18.28 10.69 -26.00
CA LYS A 21 18.90 11.15 -27.26
C LYS A 21 18.86 10.00 -28.27
N GLU A 22 18.53 10.31 -29.53
CA GLU A 22 18.52 9.31 -30.62
C GLU A 22 17.70 8.03 -30.30
N ARG A 23 16.60 8.18 -29.54
CA ARG A 23 15.73 7.07 -29.05
C ARG A 23 16.42 6.09 -28.09
N GLN A 24 17.59 6.45 -27.55
CA GLN A 24 18.26 5.77 -26.46
C GLN A 24 18.11 6.58 -25.17
N LEU A 25 18.01 5.87 -24.05
CA LEU A 25 17.99 6.47 -22.73
C LEU A 25 19.41 6.39 -22.17
N TYR A 26 19.96 7.55 -21.84
CA TYR A 26 21.23 7.67 -21.14
C TYR A 26 20.94 8.00 -19.69
N TYR A 27 21.78 7.48 -18.79
CA TYR A 27 21.69 7.74 -17.37
C TYR A 27 23.06 8.08 -16.79
N ARG A 28 23.04 8.83 -15.70
CA ARG A 28 24.17 9.15 -14.85
C ARG A 28 23.70 9.14 -13.42
N VAL A 29 24.47 8.50 -12.55
CA VAL A 29 24.22 8.45 -11.11
C VAL A 29 25.47 8.98 -10.41
N THR A 30 25.27 9.89 -9.49
CA THR A 30 26.33 10.49 -8.66
C THR A 30 25.92 10.41 -7.21
N HIS A 31 26.87 10.04 -6.35
CA HIS A 31 26.69 9.91 -4.90
C HIS A 31 27.56 10.93 -4.17
N GLY A 32 27.02 11.61 -3.16
CA GLY A 32 27.76 12.55 -2.33
C GLY A 32 28.36 13.72 -3.12
N GLU A 33 29.54 14.13 -2.69
CA GLU A 33 30.37 15.13 -3.35
C GLU A 33 31.31 14.53 -4.41
N GLU A 34 31.16 13.25 -4.77
CA GLU A 34 31.92 12.68 -5.88
C GLU A 34 31.57 13.46 -7.14
N GLY A 35 32.52 14.29 -7.57
CA GLY A 35 32.33 15.28 -8.61
C GLY A 35 31.74 14.68 -9.89
N ASP A 36 31.12 15.56 -10.66
CA ASP A 36 30.35 15.43 -11.92
C ASP A 36 31.05 14.68 -13.09
N THR A 37 32.08 13.89 -12.79
CA THR A 37 32.98 13.12 -13.65
C THR A 37 32.39 11.81 -14.16
N ALA A 38 31.27 11.34 -13.59
CA ALA A 38 30.57 10.17 -14.09
C ALA A 38 30.09 10.44 -15.53
N LYS A 39 30.52 9.59 -16.47
CA LYS A 39 30.07 9.68 -17.87
C LYS A 39 28.65 9.14 -17.97
N MET A 40 27.85 9.76 -18.83
CA MET A 40 26.54 9.23 -19.22
C MET A 40 26.72 7.84 -19.86
N GLN A 41 25.95 6.88 -19.38
CA GLN A 41 25.93 5.50 -19.87
C GLN A 41 24.59 5.22 -20.55
N VAL A 42 24.58 4.36 -21.57
CA VAL A 42 23.33 3.91 -22.19
C VAL A 42 22.64 2.91 -21.26
N LEU A 43 21.36 3.12 -20.99
CA LEU A 43 20.56 2.16 -20.23
C LEU A 43 20.05 1.05 -21.14
N GLU A 44 20.57 -0.16 -20.94
CA GLU A 44 20.04 -1.37 -21.54
C GLU A 44 18.56 -1.54 -21.21
N GLY A 45 17.73 -1.79 -22.23
CA GLY A 45 16.27 -1.85 -22.06
C GLY A 45 15.61 -0.50 -21.76
N GLY A 46 16.27 0.64 -22.02
CA GLY A 46 15.75 1.98 -21.71
C GLY A 46 14.35 2.29 -22.23
N ARG A 47 13.93 1.70 -23.37
CA ARG A 47 12.54 1.81 -23.85
C ARG A 47 11.52 1.20 -22.89
N ARG A 48 11.83 0.05 -22.29
CA ARG A 48 10.98 -0.58 -21.28
C ARG A 48 10.92 0.31 -20.04
N TRP A 49 12.06 0.86 -19.63
CA TRP A 49 12.12 1.80 -18.50
C TRP A 49 11.23 3.03 -18.73
N LEU A 50 11.34 3.68 -19.89
CA LEU A 50 10.50 4.85 -20.25
C LEU A 50 8.99 4.54 -20.24
N ARG A 51 8.58 3.37 -20.74
CA ARG A 51 7.17 2.96 -20.67
C ARG A 51 6.65 2.78 -19.24
N HIS A 52 7.51 2.38 -18.30
CA HIS A 52 7.11 2.31 -16.89
C HIS A 52 7.03 3.71 -16.28
N LEU A 53 7.93 4.62 -16.64
CA LEU A 53 7.86 6.02 -16.22
C LEU A 53 6.55 6.68 -16.66
N GLU A 54 6.14 6.46 -17.91
CA GLU A 54 4.88 7.01 -18.45
C GLU A 54 3.65 6.57 -17.64
N LYS A 55 3.65 5.35 -17.08
CA LYS A 55 2.55 4.84 -16.24
C LYS A 55 2.48 5.50 -14.86
N LEU A 56 3.55 6.17 -14.41
CA LEU A 56 3.56 6.88 -13.13
C LEU A 56 2.83 8.22 -13.19
N HIS A 57 2.51 8.70 -14.39
CA HIS A 57 1.81 9.95 -14.64
C HIS A 57 2.38 11.12 -13.83
N LEU A 58 3.69 11.40 -14.00
CA LEU A 58 4.38 12.47 -13.27
C LEU A 58 3.72 13.85 -13.44
N GLU A 59 2.93 14.05 -14.49
CA GLU A 59 2.09 15.22 -14.71
C GLU A 59 1.00 15.41 -13.66
N SER A 60 0.49 14.33 -13.05
CA SER A 60 -0.56 14.40 -12.03
C SER A 60 -0.03 14.71 -10.64
N TRP A 61 1.29 14.65 -10.45
CA TRP A 61 1.92 14.97 -9.17
C TRP A 61 1.74 16.46 -8.87
N ARG A 62 1.74 16.85 -7.60
CA ARG A 62 1.74 18.25 -7.17
C ARG A 62 3.13 18.85 -7.36
N ALA A 63 3.22 20.17 -7.41
CA ALA A 63 4.53 20.85 -7.52
C ALA A 63 5.32 20.81 -6.20
N SER A 64 4.62 20.73 -5.07
CA SER A 64 5.20 20.67 -3.72
C SER A 64 4.49 19.62 -2.87
N TYR A 65 5.26 18.89 -2.07
CA TYR A 65 4.78 17.96 -1.06
C TYR A 65 5.37 18.32 0.29
N GLN A 66 4.51 18.57 1.27
CA GLN A 66 4.89 18.85 2.65
C GLN A 66 4.05 17.99 3.59
N PRO A 67 4.61 17.53 4.72
CA PRO A 67 3.88 16.78 5.71
C PRO A 67 2.94 17.72 6.46
N GLU A 68 1.85 17.19 7.01
CA GLU A 68 0.90 18.00 7.79
C GLU A 68 1.55 18.56 9.07
N THR A 69 2.47 17.79 9.66
CA THR A 69 3.29 18.22 10.79
C THR A 69 4.72 18.42 10.32
N PRO A 70 5.33 19.61 10.53
CA PRO A 70 6.72 19.85 10.16
C PRO A 70 7.67 18.86 10.84
N PRO A 71 8.63 18.28 10.11
CA PRO A 71 9.57 17.33 10.69
C PRO A 71 10.66 18.06 11.48
N GLU A 72 11.27 17.37 12.44
CA GLU A 72 12.39 17.90 13.23
C GLU A 72 13.67 18.07 12.39
N GLN A 73 13.86 17.17 11.42
CA GLN A 73 14.95 17.23 10.44
C GLN A 73 14.34 17.19 9.04
N HIS A 74 14.78 18.08 8.16
CA HIS A 74 14.30 18.13 6.78
C HIS A 74 15.12 17.21 5.88
N HIS A 75 14.44 16.45 5.02
CA HIS A 75 15.08 15.63 4.00
C HIS A 75 14.36 15.85 2.67
N LEU A 76 14.94 16.73 1.85
CA LEU A 76 14.30 17.14 0.61
C LEU A 76 14.60 16.15 -0.51
N TRP A 77 13.60 15.96 -1.36
CA TRP A 77 13.77 15.36 -2.67
C TRP A 77 13.30 16.33 -3.76
N ARG A 78 13.97 16.30 -4.90
CA ARG A 78 13.71 17.20 -6.02
C ARG A 78 13.65 16.39 -7.29
N LEU A 79 12.63 16.65 -8.10
CA LEU A 79 12.46 16.05 -9.41
C LEU A 79 12.23 17.16 -10.43
N ALA A 80 13.15 17.30 -11.38
CA ALA A 80 13.00 18.18 -12.52
C ALA A 80 12.94 17.34 -13.78
N PHE A 81 11.95 17.54 -14.64
CA PHE A 81 11.88 16.84 -15.91
C PHE A 81 11.41 17.75 -17.03
N LYS A 82 11.82 17.41 -18.25
CA LYS A 82 11.38 18.04 -19.48
C LYS A 82 10.72 16.98 -20.34
N ASP A 83 9.45 17.20 -20.67
CA ASP A 83 8.68 16.35 -21.58
C ASP A 83 8.20 17.18 -22.77
N SER A 84 8.26 16.62 -23.98
CA SER A 84 7.85 17.31 -25.20
C SER A 84 6.38 17.77 -25.24
N LYS A 85 5.50 17.18 -24.42
CA LYS A 85 4.07 17.54 -24.34
C LYS A 85 3.76 18.58 -23.26
N ILE A 86 4.50 18.54 -22.15
CA ILE A 86 4.17 19.30 -20.93
C ILE A 86 5.18 20.44 -20.69
N GLY A 87 6.33 20.40 -21.38
CA GLY A 87 7.43 21.32 -21.17
C GLY A 87 8.28 20.93 -19.97
N MET A 88 8.87 21.92 -19.31
CA MET A 88 9.72 21.72 -18.14
C MET A 88 8.89 21.83 -16.87
N ARG A 89 9.06 20.88 -15.96
CA ARG A 89 8.40 20.85 -14.66
C ARG A 89 9.40 20.57 -13.56
N ARG A 90 9.20 21.22 -12.42
CA ARG A 90 9.94 20.97 -11.18
C ARG A 90 8.96 20.60 -10.08
N ILE A 91 9.30 19.54 -9.35
CA ILE A 91 8.58 19.02 -8.20
C ILE A 91 9.56 18.95 -7.04
N VAL A 92 9.12 19.35 -5.86
CA VAL A 92 9.90 19.26 -4.63
C VAL A 92 9.04 18.59 -3.57
N GLY A 93 9.65 17.78 -2.71
CA GLY A 93 8.99 17.32 -1.51
C GLY A 93 9.94 17.26 -0.34
N ASP A 94 9.36 17.30 0.85
CA ASP A 94 10.06 17.23 2.12
C ASP A 94 9.41 16.14 2.97
N GLN A 95 10.00 14.96 3.03
CA GLN A 95 9.43 13.79 3.75
C GLN A 95 7.94 13.50 3.47
N ALA A 96 7.45 13.96 2.32
CA ALA A 96 6.09 13.82 1.86
C ALA A 96 6.13 13.47 0.38
N TYR A 97 5.26 12.54 -0.02
CA TYR A 97 5.43 11.83 -1.27
C TYR A 97 4.10 11.67 -2.04
N PRO A 98 4.13 11.57 -3.37
CA PRO A 98 2.97 11.22 -4.17
C PRO A 98 2.51 9.78 -3.92
N GLY A 99 1.23 9.46 -4.18
CA GLY A 99 0.71 8.09 -4.01
C GLY A 99 1.42 7.03 -4.85
N SER A 100 2.02 7.40 -6.00
CA SER A 100 2.83 6.50 -6.85
C SER A 100 4.33 6.52 -6.54
N TRP A 101 4.74 7.08 -5.40
CA TRP A 101 6.14 7.18 -4.99
C TRP A 101 6.85 5.82 -4.87
N ALA A 102 6.20 4.81 -4.28
CA ALA A 102 6.76 3.47 -4.17
C ALA A 102 7.14 2.88 -5.54
N ALA A 103 6.25 3.02 -6.53
CA ALA A 103 6.50 2.57 -7.89
C ALA A 103 7.58 3.41 -8.61
N PHE A 104 7.72 4.70 -8.27
CA PHE A 104 8.81 5.55 -8.75
C PHE A 104 10.16 5.10 -8.17
N VAL A 105 10.25 4.88 -6.86
CA VAL A 105 11.46 4.37 -6.20
C VAL A 105 11.90 3.03 -6.80
N ASP A 106 10.96 2.10 -6.99
CA ASP A 106 11.23 0.83 -7.68
C ASP A 106 11.76 1.01 -9.10
N LEU A 107 11.25 2.01 -9.83
CA LEU A 107 11.70 2.30 -11.17
C LEU A 107 13.11 2.89 -11.17
N MET A 108 13.43 3.76 -10.21
CA MET A 108 14.75 4.35 -10.04
C MET A 108 15.78 3.29 -9.64
N ASN A 109 15.43 2.37 -8.74
CA ASN A 109 16.27 1.24 -8.32
C ASN A 109 16.58 0.22 -9.44
N ARG A 110 15.94 0.33 -10.62
CA ARG A 110 16.34 -0.46 -11.80
C ARG A 110 17.55 0.13 -12.52
N LEU A 111 17.94 1.37 -12.21
CA LEU A 111 19.13 2.00 -12.76
C LEU A 111 20.37 1.47 -12.03
N PRO A 112 21.43 1.07 -12.75
CA PRO A 112 22.67 0.64 -12.11
C PRO A 112 23.25 1.75 -11.23
N GLY A 113 23.63 1.40 -10.00
CA GLY A 113 24.20 2.32 -9.02
C GLY A 113 23.17 3.12 -8.22
N VAL A 114 21.86 2.89 -8.38
CA VAL A 114 20.83 3.49 -7.53
C VAL A 114 20.37 2.48 -6.48
N GLU A 115 20.51 2.84 -5.20
CA GLU A 115 20.13 2.03 -4.05
C GLU A 115 19.31 2.86 -3.06
N ILE A 116 18.04 3.08 -3.40
CA ILE A 116 17.07 3.75 -2.53
C ILE A 116 16.31 2.67 -1.77
N HIS A 117 16.13 2.83 -0.45
CA HIS A 117 15.30 1.89 0.30
C HIS A 117 13.89 1.83 -0.27
N LYS A 118 13.37 0.60 -0.42
CA LYS A 118 11.99 0.41 -0.88
C LYS A 118 11.04 1.02 0.13
N VAL A 119 9.99 1.64 -0.42
CA VAL A 119 8.96 2.28 0.40
C VAL A 119 8.10 1.20 1.04
N ARG A 120 7.97 1.22 2.37
CA ARG A 120 7.05 0.37 3.11
C ARG A 120 5.61 0.88 2.97
N GLN A 121 5.02 0.68 1.79
CA GLN A 121 3.63 1.01 1.46
C GLN A 121 2.73 -0.21 1.66
N LEU A 122 1.57 -0.03 2.30
CA LEU A 122 0.62 -1.12 2.47
C LEU A 122 -0.06 -1.47 1.14
N GLU A 123 0.13 -2.71 0.69
CA GLU A 123 -0.38 -3.23 -0.59
C GLU A 123 -1.63 -4.10 -0.41
N GLN A 124 -1.64 -4.92 0.64
CA GLN A 124 -2.76 -5.81 0.90
C GLN A 124 -3.02 -5.97 2.39
N VAL A 125 -4.31 -5.97 2.74
CA VAL A 125 -4.83 -6.39 4.03
C VAL A 125 -5.68 -7.64 3.82
N SER A 126 -5.49 -8.64 4.66
CA SER A 126 -6.38 -9.78 4.80
C SER A 126 -6.73 -9.96 6.27
N LEU A 127 -8.02 -9.88 6.62
CA LEU A 127 -8.53 -10.27 7.93
C LEU A 127 -9.44 -11.49 7.77
N ILE A 128 -9.32 -12.44 8.68
CA ILE A 128 -10.18 -13.62 8.74
C ILE A 128 -10.65 -13.77 10.19
N LEU A 129 -11.95 -13.65 10.41
CA LEU A 129 -12.59 -13.96 11.68
C LEU A 129 -13.17 -15.37 11.62
N HIS A 130 -12.79 -16.18 12.60
CA HIS A 130 -13.38 -17.48 12.91
C HIS A 130 -14.23 -17.33 14.18
N ASP A 131 -15.50 -17.70 14.08
CA ASP A 131 -16.44 -17.56 15.20
C ASP A 131 -17.55 -18.62 15.11
N THR A 132 -18.37 -18.70 16.16
CA THR A 132 -19.61 -19.45 16.20
C THR A 132 -20.80 -18.53 16.48
N ILE A 133 -21.94 -18.83 15.88
CA ILE A 133 -23.21 -18.15 16.14
C ILE A 133 -24.24 -19.16 16.62
N GLU A 134 -25.14 -18.71 17.50
CA GLU A 134 -26.27 -19.54 17.92
C GLU A 134 -27.23 -19.74 16.76
N ASN A 135 -27.66 -20.99 16.59
CA ASN A 135 -28.72 -21.33 15.66
C ASN A 135 -30.06 -21.09 16.36
N SER A 136 -30.79 -20.06 15.92
CA SER A 136 -32.10 -19.71 16.48
C SER A 136 -33.18 -20.78 16.22
N GLY A 137 -32.89 -21.82 15.44
CA GLY A 137 -33.68 -23.06 15.35
C GLY A 137 -35.14 -22.82 14.99
N GLY A 138 -35.48 -22.79 13.69
CA GLY A 138 -36.86 -22.50 13.28
C GLY A 138 -37.29 -22.99 11.89
N SER A 139 -36.51 -23.84 11.22
CA SER A 139 -36.85 -24.30 9.86
C SER A 139 -36.27 -25.69 9.59
N ILE A 140 -37.03 -26.50 8.84
CA ILE A 140 -36.66 -27.84 8.35
C ILE A 140 -35.40 -27.82 7.46
N TYR A 141 -35.02 -26.64 6.96
CA TYR A 141 -33.88 -26.40 6.08
C TYR A 141 -32.63 -25.88 6.83
N LEU A 142 -32.71 -25.69 8.15
CA LEU A 142 -31.57 -25.27 8.96
C LEU A 142 -30.79 -26.48 9.50
N PRO A 143 -29.45 -26.39 9.64
CA PRO A 143 -28.65 -27.42 10.29
C PRO A 143 -29.19 -27.75 11.69
N LYS A 144 -29.15 -29.03 12.11
CA LYS A 144 -29.59 -29.45 13.46
C LYS A 144 -28.63 -29.03 14.60
N GLN A 145 -27.49 -28.42 14.26
CA GLN A 145 -26.46 -28.01 15.22
C GLN A 145 -26.93 -26.77 15.98
N LYS A 146 -26.70 -26.73 17.31
CA LYS A 146 -27.03 -25.57 18.16
C LYS A 146 -26.14 -24.35 17.89
N GLN A 147 -24.92 -24.59 17.44
CA GLN A 147 -23.95 -23.57 17.04
C GLN A 147 -23.59 -23.78 15.57
N ILE A 148 -23.50 -22.69 14.83
CA ILE A 148 -23.11 -22.67 13.42
C ILE A 148 -21.77 -21.96 13.31
N GLN A 149 -20.82 -22.55 12.59
CA GLN A 149 -19.55 -21.89 12.31
C GLN A 149 -19.77 -20.70 11.37
N LEU A 150 -19.18 -19.57 11.75
CA LEU A 150 -19.15 -18.33 11.02
C LEU A 150 -17.69 -18.03 10.65
N VAL A 151 -17.45 -17.80 9.36
CA VAL A 151 -16.17 -17.29 8.87
C VAL A 151 -16.41 -15.99 8.13
N GLU A 152 -15.79 -14.91 8.57
CA GLU A 152 -15.79 -13.64 7.85
C GLU A 152 -14.40 -13.34 7.33
N LYS A 153 -14.31 -12.93 6.08
CA LYS A 153 -13.05 -12.61 5.41
C LYS A 153 -13.14 -11.25 4.77
N LEU A 154 -12.20 -10.38 5.13
CA LEU A 154 -12.00 -9.08 4.49
C LEU A 154 -10.67 -9.09 3.73
N ILE A 155 -10.69 -8.70 2.46
CA ILE A 155 -9.49 -8.50 1.65
C ILE A 155 -9.52 -7.11 1.05
N ILE A 156 -8.49 -6.31 1.30
CA ILE A 156 -8.25 -5.03 0.63
C ILE A 156 -6.98 -5.19 -0.17
N ASN A 157 -7.00 -4.87 -1.48
CA ASN A 157 -5.83 -5.04 -2.34
C ASN A 157 -5.63 -3.80 -3.22
N ARG A 158 -4.48 -3.12 -3.06
CA ARG A 158 -4.11 -1.90 -3.79
C ARG A 158 -4.04 -2.16 -5.29
N GLY A 159 -3.27 -3.17 -5.71
CA GLY A 159 -3.01 -3.44 -7.13
C GLY A 159 -4.23 -3.92 -7.93
N LYS A 160 -5.20 -4.55 -7.27
CA LYS A 160 -6.49 -4.93 -7.87
C LYS A 160 -7.56 -3.86 -7.69
N HIS A 161 -7.30 -2.83 -6.89
CA HIS A 161 -8.24 -1.77 -6.56
C HIS A 161 -9.56 -2.24 -5.94
N ILE A 162 -9.53 -3.34 -5.18
CA ILE A 162 -10.73 -3.97 -4.62
C ILE A 162 -10.73 -4.03 -3.10
N VAL A 163 -11.94 -3.94 -2.53
CA VAL A 163 -12.28 -4.39 -1.18
C VAL A 163 -13.31 -5.51 -1.31
N VAL A 164 -13.03 -6.67 -0.74
CA VAL A 164 -13.95 -7.81 -0.76
C VAL A 164 -14.20 -8.27 0.66
N PHE A 165 -15.47 -8.24 1.07
CA PHE A 165 -15.94 -8.81 2.31
C PHE A 165 -16.78 -10.05 2.01
N THR A 166 -16.45 -11.18 2.62
CA THR A 166 -17.16 -12.45 2.45
C THR A 166 -17.54 -12.98 3.81
N ARG A 167 -18.80 -13.37 3.98
CA ARG A 167 -19.34 -13.96 5.19
C ARG A 167 -19.90 -15.34 4.84
N HIS A 168 -19.28 -16.37 5.40
CA HIS A 168 -19.70 -17.75 5.23
C HIS A 168 -20.31 -18.26 6.53
N LYS A 169 -21.53 -18.81 6.44
CA LYS A 169 -22.21 -19.46 7.57
C LYS A 169 -22.45 -20.92 7.19
N GLN A 170 -21.90 -21.84 7.97
CA GLN A 170 -21.97 -23.27 7.67
C GLN A 170 -23.44 -23.72 7.54
N GLY A 171 -23.80 -24.27 6.37
CA GLY A 171 -25.16 -24.73 6.06
C GLY A 171 -26.20 -23.63 5.81
N LEU A 172 -25.82 -22.36 5.87
CA LEU A 172 -26.69 -21.20 5.61
C LEU A 172 -26.30 -20.42 4.34
N GLY A 173 -25.13 -20.69 3.78
CA GLY A 173 -24.65 -20.10 2.54
C GLY A 173 -23.56 -19.05 2.75
N THR A 174 -23.27 -18.31 1.66
CA THR A 174 -22.20 -17.32 1.62
C THR A 174 -22.73 -16.00 1.10
N GLU A 175 -22.46 -14.92 1.82
CA GLU A 175 -22.71 -13.54 1.43
C GLU A 175 -21.38 -12.91 1.00
N ARG A 176 -21.36 -12.17 -0.11
CA ARG A 176 -20.16 -11.53 -0.63
C ARG A 176 -20.47 -10.11 -1.10
N HIS A 177 -19.71 -9.16 -0.57
CA HIS A 177 -19.70 -7.76 -0.96
C HIS A 177 -18.37 -7.44 -1.61
N ALA A 178 -18.39 -6.82 -2.79
CA ALA A 178 -17.19 -6.45 -3.52
C ALA A 178 -17.30 -5.01 -3.99
N PHE A 179 -16.29 -4.21 -3.67
CA PHE A 179 -16.18 -2.82 -4.03
C PHE A 179 -14.92 -2.65 -4.88
N ASP A 180 -15.03 -1.96 -6.00
CA ASP A 180 -13.92 -1.66 -6.90
C ASP A 180 -13.79 -0.14 -7.05
N SER A 181 -12.62 0.39 -6.70
CA SER A 181 -12.32 1.81 -6.88
C SER A 181 -10.83 2.06 -7.01
N VAL A 182 -10.40 2.33 -8.24
CA VAL A 182 -9.02 2.72 -8.59
C VAL A 182 -8.52 3.91 -7.77
N ARG A 183 -9.43 4.83 -7.42
CA ARG A 183 -9.09 6.03 -6.65
C ARG A 183 -9.16 5.81 -5.15
N ASN A 184 -10.22 5.19 -4.64
CA ASN A 184 -10.51 5.23 -3.21
C ASN A 184 -9.82 4.09 -2.44
N VAL A 185 -9.55 2.93 -3.07
CA VAL A 185 -8.87 1.81 -2.39
C VAL A 185 -7.42 2.15 -1.99
N PRO A 186 -6.59 2.77 -2.86
CA PRO A 186 -5.26 3.22 -2.47
C PRO A 186 -5.28 4.23 -1.31
N LEU A 187 -6.25 5.15 -1.31
CA LEU A 187 -6.42 6.15 -0.25
C LEU A 187 -6.84 5.52 1.08
N LEU A 188 -7.75 4.54 1.06
CA LEU A 188 -8.11 3.76 2.24
C LEU A 188 -6.86 3.10 2.85
N LEU A 189 -6.06 2.42 2.02
CA LEU A 189 -4.83 1.76 2.47
C LEU A 189 -3.80 2.75 3.04
N GLU A 190 -3.71 3.97 2.49
CA GLU A 190 -2.85 5.03 3.03
C GLU A 190 -3.30 5.47 4.43
N ARG A 191 -4.61 5.64 4.64
CA ARG A 191 -5.17 6.05 5.95
C ARG A 191 -4.96 5.01 7.04
N ILE A 192 -5.15 3.74 6.71
CA ILE A 192 -5.10 2.65 7.69
C ILE A 192 -3.69 2.08 7.90
N ALA A 193 -2.71 2.48 7.09
CA ALA A 193 -1.36 1.92 7.13
C ALA A 193 -0.66 2.10 8.49
N ALA A 194 -0.81 3.29 9.10
CA ALA A 194 -0.18 3.59 10.38
C ALA A 194 -0.73 2.74 11.53
N GLN A 195 -2.04 2.48 11.54
CA GLN A 195 -2.68 1.59 12.51
C GLN A 195 -2.32 0.12 12.22
N ALA A 196 -2.37 -0.30 10.96
CA ALA A 196 -2.05 -1.67 10.54
C ALA A 196 -0.62 -2.06 10.94
N ALA A 197 0.36 -1.15 10.79
CA ALA A 197 1.75 -1.39 11.18
C ALA A 197 1.93 -1.71 12.68
N ARG A 198 0.95 -1.42 13.53
CA ARG A 198 0.98 -1.67 14.98
C ARG A 198 0.40 -3.02 15.38
N PHE A 199 -0.16 -3.80 14.45
CA PHE A 199 -0.82 -5.08 14.75
C PHE A 199 0.13 -6.15 15.28
N SER A 200 1.41 -6.13 14.88
CA SER A 200 2.41 -7.13 15.29
C SER A 200 2.62 -7.21 16.81
N ALA A 201 2.44 -6.10 17.52
CA ALA A 201 2.54 -6.02 18.97
C ALA A 201 1.39 -6.72 19.73
N GLN A 202 0.40 -7.24 19.01
CA GLN A 202 -0.88 -7.71 19.57
C GLN A 202 -1.20 -9.15 19.22
N SER A 203 -0.21 -9.92 18.76
CA SER A 203 -0.40 -11.35 18.51
C SER A 203 -0.50 -12.13 19.82
N ASP A 204 -1.57 -12.91 19.96
CA ASP A 204 -1.68 -13.90 21.02
C ASP A 204 -0.86 -15.14 20.63
N THR A 205 -0.08 -15.67 21.57
CA THR A 205 0.66 -16.94 21.40
C THR A 205 -0.18 -18.17 21.75
N ILE A 206 -1.34 -17.98 22.38
CA ILE A 206 -2.21 -19.05 22.87
C ILE A 206 -3.61 -18.83 22.31
N ALA A 207 -4.05 -19.72 21.43
CA ALA A 207 -5.42 -19.77 20.94
C ALA A 207 -6.30 -20.52 21.96
N ASP A 208 -7.49 -19.97 22.24
CA ASP A 208 -8.55 -20.69 22.94
C ASP A 208 -9.57 -21.15 21.90
N ASP A 209 -9.70 -22.47 21.73
CA ASP A 209 -10.54 -23.10 20.70
C ASP A 209 -12.04 -22.75 20.84
N TYR A 210 -12.45 -22.17 21.99
CA TYR A 210 -13.84 -21.81 22.26
C TYR A 210 -14.15 -20.32 22.06
N LEU A 211 -13.14 -19.49 21.83
CA LEU A 211 -13.30 -18.05 21.63
C LEU A 211 -13.18 -17.67 20.15
N PRO A 212 -13.83 -16.57 19.73
CA PRO A 212 -13.65 -16.07 18.37
C PRO A 212 -12.20 -15.67 18.14
N GLN A 213 -11.65 -16.01 16.97
CA GLN A 213 -10.26 -15.72 16.62
C GLN A 213 -10.21 -14.88 15.35
N VAL A 214 -9.38 -13.83 15.37
CA VAL A 214 -9.12 -12.99 14.19
C VAL A 214 -7.68 -13.20 13.76
N GLU A 215 -7.52 -13.75 12.56
CA GLU A 215 -6.24 -13.82 11.87
C GLU A 215 -6.09 -12.62 10.95
N TRP A 216 -4.88 -12.09 10.88
CA TRP A 216 -4.56 -10.95 10.05
C TRP A 216 -3.26 -11.18 9.30
N LYS A 217 -3.23 -10.73 8.05
CA LYS A 217 -2.05 -10.71 7.19
C LYS A 217 -1.98 -9.40 6.43
N LEU A 218 -0.84 -8.73 6.54
CA LEU A 218 -0.50 -7.48 5.88
C LEU A 218 0.66 -7.74 4.93
N ILE A 219 0.54 -7.28 3.68
CA ILE A 219 1.60 -7.36 2.69
C ILE A 219 2.02 -5.95 2.34
N TRP A 220 3.32 -5.70 2.44
CA TRP A 220 3.93 -4.41 2.16
C TRP A 220 4.69 -4.44 0.83
N HIS A 221 4.79 -3.28 0.18
CA HIS A 221 5.43 -3.12 -1.13
C HIS A 221 6.93 -3.43 -1.13
N ASP A 222 7.60 -3.21 0.00
CA ASP A 222 9.02 -3.55 0.18
C ASP A 222 9.28 -5.07 0.19
N GLY A 223 8.21 -5.88 0.26
CA GLY A 223 8.25 -7.34 0.31
C GLY A 223 8.14 -7.90 1.73
N THR A 224 8.05 -7.04 2.74
CA THR A 224 7.80 -7.47 4.12
C THR A 224 6.35 -7.95 4.28
N GLU A 225 6.15 -8.90 5.18
CA GLU A 225 4.83 -9.40 5.56
C GLU A 225 4.71 -9.36 7.08
N ASP A 226 3.63 -8.76 7.57
CA ASP A 226 3.25 -8.86 8.98
C ASP A 226 2.03 -9.76 9.08
N SER A 227 2.06 -10.74 9.97
CA SER A 227 0.91 -11.61 10.21
C SER A 227 0.81 -11.98 11.68
N GLY A 228 -0.41 -12.27 12.13
CA GLY A 228 -0.66 -12.75 13.47
C GLY A 228 -2.10 -13.15 13.65
N SER A 229 -2.42 -13.53 14.88
CA SER A 229 -3.78 -13.83 15.30
C SER A 229 -4.07 -13.22 16.66
N TYR A 230 -5.33 -12.89 16.90
CA TYR A 230 -5.82 -12.37 18.16
C TYR A 230 -7.07 -13.14 18.59
N THR A 231 -7.14 -13.53 19.86
CA THR A 231 -8.31 -14.22 20.42
C THR A 231 -9.22 -13.19 21.09
N LEU A 232 -10.45 -13.05 20.62
CA LEU A 232 -11.41 -12.07 21.13
C LEU A 232 -11.92 -12.47 22.51
N ARG A 233 -11.45 -11.78 23.55
CA ARG A 233 -11.91 -11.93 24.94
C ARG A 233 -13.13 -11.03 25.23
N GLY A 234 -14.12 -11.08 24.34
CA GLY A 234 -15.29 -10.20 24.39
C GLY A 234 -16.06 -10.17 23.07
N LYS A 235 -17.03 -9.26 22.94
CA LYS A 235 -17.81 -9.05 21.71
C LYS A 235 -17.23 -7.98 20.78
N GLU A 236 -16.30 -7.17 21.28
CA GLU A 236 -15.72 -6.05 20.54
C GLU A 236 -14.30 -6.37 20.10
N MET A 237 -13.89 -5.80 18.96
CA MET A 237 -12.49 -5.78 18.55
C MET A 237 -11.63 -5.00 19.55
N PRO A 238 -10.32 -5.26 19.60
CA PRO A 238 -9.39 -4.47 20.39
C PRO A 238 -9.58 -2.97 20.13
N GLU A 239 -9.49 -2.14 21.17
CA GLU A 239 -9.67 -0.68 21.06
C GLU A 239 -8.76 -0.07 19.98
N GLN A 240 -7.54 -0.60 19.87
CA GLN A 240 -6.55 -0.14 18.90
C GLN A 240 -6.91 -0.46 17.45
N TRP A 241 -7.86 -1.38 17.22
CA TRP A 241 -8.37 -1.72 15.89
C TRP A 241 -9.61 -0.91 15.52
N LYS A 242 -10.25 -0.21 16.46
CA LYS A 242 -11.51 0.49 16.21
C LYS A 242 -11.37 1.54 15.10
N GLU A 243 -10.33 2.37 15.13
CA GLU A 243 -10.08 3.35 14.06
C GLU A 243 -9.86 2.68 12.69
N PHE A 244 -9.10 1.58 12.69
CA PHE A 244 -8.81 0.81 11.48
C PHE A 244 -10.09 0.23 10.86
N ILE A 245 -10.93 -0.41 11.69
CA ILE A 245 -12.20 -0.99 11.26
C ILE A 245 -13.16 0.11 10.82
N HIS A 246 -13.22 1.22 11.55
CA HIS A 246 -14.10 2.35 11.24
C HIS A 246 -13.85 2.96 9.86
N GLU A 247 -12.59 3.18 9.45
CA GLU A 247 -12.28 3.66 8.10
C GLU A 247 -12.78 2.70 7.01
N ILE A 248 -12.77 1.38 7.28
CA ILE A 248 -13.27 0.36 6.35
C ILE A 248 -14.80 0.33 6.33
N GLU A 249 -15.46 0.51 7.47
CA GLU A 249 -16.92 0.64 7.55
C GLU A 249 -17.40 1.85 6.73
N LEU A 250 -16.76 3.01 6.92
CA LEU A 250 -17.06 4.23 6.16
C LEU A 250 -16.91 4.00 4.65
N PHE A 251 -15.87 3.27 4.24
CA PHE A 251 -15.65 2.93 2.83
C PHE A 251 -16.71 1.98 2.28
N THR A 252 -17.08 0.96 3.05
CA THR A 252 -18.01 -0.10 2.60
C THR A 252 -19.48 0.28 2.74
N GLY A 253 -19.79 1.44 3.33
CA GLY A 253 -21.16 1.89 3.56
C GLY A 253 -21.83 1.14 4.70
N ASN A 254 -21.08 0.81 5.76
CA ASN A 254 -21.54 0.08 6.95
C ASN A 254 -22.11 -1.31 6.63
N VAL A 255 -21.37 -2.09 5.83
CA VAL A 255 -21.66 -3.52 5.68
C VAL A 255 -21.68 -4.16 7.05
N ARG A 256 -22.74 -4.92 7.36
CA ARG A 256 -22.88 -5.54 8.70
C ARG A 256 -22.01 -6.79 8.81
N GLY A 257 -21.03 -6.76 9.71
CA GLY A 257 -20.10 -7.86 10.03
C GLY A 257 -20.12 -8.15 11.53
N LYS A 258 -19.43 -9.21 11.96
CA LYS A 258 -18.83 -9.24 13.31
C LYS A 258 -17.40 -8.68 13.29
N LEU A 259 -16.80 -8.59 12.10
CA LEU A 259 -15.56 -7.84 11.85
C LEU A 259 -15.73 -6.31 12.00
N PHE A 260 -16.96 -5.81 11.88
CA PHE A 260 -17.35 -4.41 11.93
C PHE A 260 -18.09 -4.11 13.24
#